data_AF-A0A4S4ZVV1-F1
#
_entry.id   AF-A0A4S4ZVV1-F1
#
_cell.length_a   1.000
_cell.length_b   1.000
_cell.length_c   1.000
_cell.angle_alpha   90.00
_cell.angle_beta   90.00
_cell.angle_gamma   90.00
#
_symmetry.space_group_name_H-M   'P 1'
#
loop_
_entity.id
_entity.type
_entity.pdbx_description
1 polymer ?
#
loop_
_entity_poly.entity_id
_entity_poly.type
_entity_poly.pdbx_seq_one_letter_code
_entity_poly.pdbx_strand_id
1 'polypeptide(L)'
;MSPARVSLRSVACLLVLAGCGSTTTTPSSDEPGDCTAKLRIGDTTYAFHEDAVTSHPAPVKPLAAGEILDCDGKVVDTATPVQMRGVPVSVAVAVVEGWPGIYVAEGVAPSTWPDRLRR
;
A
#
# COMPACT_ATOMS: atom_id res chain seq x y z
N MET A 1 8.73 -73.58 -4.76
CA MET A 1 8.57 -72.80 -3.53
C MET A 1 8.02 -71.42 -3.89
N SER A 2 6.72 -71.18 -3.64
CA SER A 2 6.16 -69.83 -3.38
C SER A 2 6.47 -69.46 -1.91
N PRO A 3 6.48 -68.18 -1.45
CA PRO A 3 5.59 -67.03 -1.76
C PRO A 3 6.40 -65.72 -2.02
N ALA A 4 5.90 -64.49 -2.20
CA ALA A 4 4.65 -63.83 -1.85
C ALA A 4 4.36 -62.64 -2.80
N ARG A 5 3.07 -62.33 -2.96
CA ARG A 5 2.54 -61.21 -3.77
C ARG A 5 2.60 -59.91 -2.94
N VAL A 6 3.04 -58.81 -3.54
CA VAL A 6 2.73 -57.45 -3.04
C VAL A 6 2.06 -56.67 -4.16
N SER A 7 0.82 -56.30 -3.86
CA SER A 7 -0.13 -55.58 -4.70
C SER A 7 0.17 -54.08 -4.66
N LEU A 8 0.73 -53.51 -5.72
CA LEU A 8 0.86 -52.06 -5.86
C LEU A 8 -0.41 -51.49 -6.50
N ARG A 9 -1.27 -50.91 -5.66
CA ARG A 9 -2.46 -50.16 -6.08
C ARG A 9 -2.01 -48.79 -6.61
N SER A 10 -1.75 -48.68 -7.90
CA SER A 10 -1.58 -47.39 -8.57
C SER A 10 -2.96 -46.75 -8.75
N VAL A 11 -3.29 -45.79 -7.88
CA VAL A 11 -4.45 -44.91 -8.04
C VAL A 11 -4.09 -43.88 -9.11
N ALA A 12 -4.72 -44.01 -10.27
CA ALA A 12 -4.79 -43.00 -11.29
C ALA A 12 -5.98 -42.05 -11.00
N CYS A 13 -5.70 -40.75 -10.98
CA CYS A 13 -6.63 -39.61 -11.03
C CYS A 13 -5.74 -38.40 -11.37
N LEU A 14 -6.02 -37.46 -12.27
CA LEU A 14 -7.26 -37.07 -12.94
C LEU A 14 -6.90 -36.22 -14.19
N LEU A 15 -7.82 -36.20 -15.14
CA LEU A 15 -7.76 -35.55 -16.47
C LEU A 15 -7.69 -34.01 -16.42
N VAL A 16 -6.82 -33.35 -17.21
CA VAL A 16 -6.99 -32.73 -18.55
C VAL A 16 -7.99 -31.55 -18.67
N LEU A 17 -7.47 -30.38 -19.12
CA LEU A 17 -7.96 -29.47 -20.19
C LEU A 17 -8.03 -27.96 -19.87
N ALA A 18 -7.25 -27.21 -20.67
CA ALA A 18 -7.59 -25.98 -21.39
C ALA A 18 -7.83 -24.64 -20.65
N GLY A 19 -7.09 -23.61 -21.10
CA GLY A 19 -7.44 -22.21 -20.88
C GLY A 19 -6.37 -21.24 -21.39
N CYS A 20 -6.50 -20.79 -22.64
CA CYS A 20 -5.72 -19.70 -23.23
C CYS A 20 -6.09 -18.37 -22.55
N GLY A 21 -5.10 -17.53 -22.25
CA GLY A 21 -5.34 -16.16 -21.77
C GLY A 21 -4.05 -15.41 -21.52
N SER A 22 -3.68 -14.54 -22.46
CA SER A 22 -2.62 -13.55 -22.27
C SER A 22 -3.00 -12.58 -21.14
N THR A 23 -2.20 -12.57 -20.08
CA THR A 23 -2.08 -11.45 -19.14
C THR A 23 -0.58 -11.21 -19.00
N THR A 24 0.05 -10.39 -19.85
CA THR A 24 0.05 -8.92 -19.78
C THR A 24 -0.01 -8.43 -18.34
N THR A 25 1.17 -8.03 -17.87
CA THR A 25 1.44 -7.21 -16.68
C THR A 25 1.05 -7.88 -15.36
N THR A 26 2.06 -8.39 -14.64
CA THR A 26 2.01 -8.41 -13.18
C THR A 26 1.94 -6.94 -12.73
N PRO A 27 0.83 -6.42 -12.18
CA PRO A 27 0.97 -5.26 -11.34
C PRO A 27 1.78 -5.72 -10.13
N SER A 28 2.99 -5.19 -9.98
CA SER A 28 3.71 -5.23 -8.71
C SER A 28 2.88 -4.44 -7.70
N SER A 29 1.97 -5.13 -7.02
CA SER A 29 1.28 -4.66 -5.84
C SER A 29 0.96 -5.90 -5.04
N ASP A 30 1.17 -5.81 -3.73
CA ASP A 30 1.03 -6.85 -2.72
C ASP A 30 2.27 -7.73 -2.51
N GLU A 31 3.34 -7.10 -1.98
CA GLU A 31 4.21 -7.79 -1.02
C GLU A 31 3.69 -7.46 0.41
N PRO A 32 3.11 -8.42 1.14
CA PRO A 32 2.67 -8.22 2.51
C PRO A 32 3.87 -8.35 3.45
N GLY A 33 4.41 -7.24 3.99
CA GLY A 33 5.51 -7.32 4.96
C GLY A 33 6.02 -6.03 5.61
N ASP A 34 5.94 -4.88 4.96
CA ASP A 34 6.48 -3.63 5.52
C ASP A 34 5.40 -2.83 6.23
N CYS A 35 5.28 -3.06 7.54
CA CYS A 35 4.58 -2.10 8.36
C CYS A 35 5.29 -0.73 8.22
N THR A 36 4.61 0.20 7.57
CA THR A 36 5.05 1.59 7.45
C THR A 36 4.28 2.45 8.44
N ALA A 37 4.97 3.36 9.13
CA ALA A 37 4.34 4.30 10.03
C ALA A 37 3.28 5.13 9.30
N LYS A 38 2.15 5.39 9.96
CA LYS A 38 1.01 6.11 9.40
C LYS A 38 0.88 7.47 10.04
N LEU A 39 0.24 8.41 9.35
CA LEU A 39 -0.10 9.71 9.89
C LEU A 39 -1.61 9.77 10.14
N ARG A 40 -2.05 10.08 11.35
CA ARG A 40 -3.47 10.32 11.68
C ARG A 40 -3.73 11.80 11.90
N ILE A 41 -4.72 12.34 11.21
CA ILE A 41 -5.20 13.73 11.38
C ILE A 41 -6.71 13.68 11.62
N GLY A 42 -7.14 13.95 12.85
CA GLY A 42 -8.53 13.74 13.25
C GLY A 42 -8.94 12.27 13.04
N ASP A 43 -10.03 12.05 12.32
CA ASP A 43 -10.57 10.71 12.02
C ASP A 43 -9.99 10.08 10.74
N THR A 44 -9.04 10.73 10.08
CA THR A 44 -8.45 10.23 8.82
C THR A 44 -7.03 9.72 9.05
N THR A 45 -6.78 8.49 8.61
CA THR A 45 -5.44 7.89 8.57
C THR A 45 -4.87 8.00 7.16
N TYR A 46 -3.58 8.33 7.08
CA TYR A 46 -2.84 8.46 5.85
C TYR A 46 -1.62 7.53 5.88
N ALA A 47 -1.42 6.78 4.80
CA ALA A 47 -0.27 5.93 4.60
C ALA A 47 0.83 6.70 3.84
N PHE A 48 2.09 6.44 4.18
CA PHE A 48 3.21 6.97 3.41
C PHE A 48 3.26 6.32 2.01
N HIS A 49 3.52 7.13 0.98
CA HIS A 49 3.66 6.64 -0.39
C HIS A 49 4.96 7.16 -1.01
N GLU A 50 5.92 6.26 -1.21
CA GLU A 50 7.25 6.58 -1.72
C GLU A 50 7.24 7.14 -3.15
N ASP A 51 6.42 6.56 -4.04
CA ASP A 51 6.28 7.00 -5.44
C ASP A 51 5.87 8.48 -5.52
N ALA A 52 5.00 8.90 -4.59
CA ALA A 52 4.53 10.26 -4.47
C ALA A 52 5.57 11.24 -3.92
N VAL A 53 6.63 10.79 -3.22
CA VAL A 53 7.63 11.66 -2.57
C VAL A 53 8.40 12.52 -3.58
N THR A 54 8.59 12.01 -4.80
CA THR A 54 9.27 12.74 -5.89
C THR A 54 8.54 14.05 -6.25
N SER A 55 7.25 14.13 -5.92
CA SER A 55 6.36 15.26 -6.18
C SER A 55 6.52 16.41 -5.20
N HIS A 56 7.77 16.86 -4.97
CA HIS A 56 8.14 17.96 -4.05
C HIS A 56 6.99 18.97 -3.88
N PRO A 57 6.26 18.92 -2.76
CA PRO A 57 4.99 19.62 -2.63
C PRO A 57 5.27 21.12 -2.48
N ALA A 58 4.57 21.95 -3.25
CA ALA A 58 4.46 23.36 -2.92
C ALA A 58 3.53 23.48 -1.70
N PRO A 59 4.02 23.84 -0.50
CA PRO A 59 3.19 23.98 0.68
C PRO A 59 2.22 25.15 0.46
N VAL A 60 0.95 24.93 0.77
CA VAL A 60 -0.07 26.00 0.71
C VAL A 60 -0.39 26.50 2.09
N LYS A 61 -0.60 25.58 3.03
CA LYS A 61 -1.09 25.90 4.36
C LYS A 61 -0.73 24.78 5.34
N PRO A 62 -0.20 25.10 6.54
CA PRO A 62 -0.08 24.11 7.60
C PRO A 62 -1.46 23.67 8.09
N LEU A 63 -1.59 22.38 8.39
CA LEU A 63 -2.78 21.77 8.95
C LEU A 63 -2.62 21.61 10.46
N ALA A 64 -3.66 21.08 11.12
CA ALA A 64 -3.54 20.63 12.50
C ALA A 64 -2.45 19.55 12.59
N ALA A 65 -1.77 19.50 13.74
CA ALA A 65 -0.81 18.44 14.02
C ALA A 65 -1.48 17.07 13.87
N GLY A 66 -0.77 16.16 13.22
CA GLY A 66 -1.13 14.75 13.13
C GLY A 66 -0.26 13.90 14.03
N GLU A 67 -0.77 12.72 14.36
CA GLU A 67 -0.09 11.72 15.16
C GLU A 67 0.57 10.70 14.24
N ILE A 68 1.83 10.37 14.47
CA ILE A 68 2.51 9.28 13.79
C ILE A 68 2.20 7.99 14.54
N LEU A 69 1.61 7.03 13.84
CA LEU A 69 1.22 5.73 14.35
C LEU A 69 2.21 4.66 13.90
N ASP A 70 2.60 3.78 14.81
CA ASP A 70 3.32 2.56 14.49
C ASP A 70 2.40 1.46 13.94
N CYS A 71 2.96 0.27 13.79
CA CYS A 71 2.29 -0.94 13.30
C CYS A 71 1.12 -1.40 14.15
N ASP A 72 1.20 -1.15 15.45
CA ASP A 72 0.19 -1.52 16.42
C ASP A 72 -0.87 -0.41 16.57
N GLY A 73 -0.76 0.68 15.80
CA GLY A 73 -1.62 1.85 15.90
C GLY A 73 -1.32 2.72 17.12
N LYS A 74 -0.14 2.58 17.74
CA LYS A 74 0.28 3.42 18.86
C LYS A 74 0.91 4.69 18.36
N VAL A 75 0.63 5.80 19.04
CA VAL A 75 1.28 7.07 18.76
C VAL A 75 2.75 7.00 19.20
N VAL A 76 3.65 7.22 18.25
CA VAL A 76 5.11 7.23 18.49
C VAL A 76 5.73 8.60 18.29
N ASP A 77 5.06 9.49 17.54
CA ASP A 77 5.52 10.86 17.31
C ASP A 77 4.35 11.75 16.86
N THR A 78 4.63 13.03 16.59
CA THR A 78 3.69 13.98 15.99
C THR A 78 4.35 14.69 14.80
N ALA A 79 3.56 15.04 13.80
CA ALA A 79 4.02 15.82 12.65
C ALA A 79 3.05 16.97 12.37
N THR A 80 3.56 18.05 11.76
CA THR A 80 2.69 19.12 11.24
C THR A 80 2.57 18.96 9.71
N PRO A 81 1.52 18.31 9.22
CA PRO A 81 1.30 18.18 7.80
C PRO A 81 0.93 19.53 7.18
N VAL A 82 1.23 19.66 5.89
CA VAL A 82 0.87 20.79 5.05
C VAL A 82 -0.05 20.33 3.93
N GLN A 83 -1.02 21.17 3.60
CA GLN A 83 -1.81 20.99 2.40
C GLN A 83 -0.92 21.20 1.16
N MET A 84 -1.00 20.24 0.24
CA MET A 84 -0.36 20.35 -1.06
C MET A 84 -1.19 21.19 -2.02
N ARG A 85 -0.53 22.05 -2.81
CA ARG A 85 -1.24 22.84 -3.83
C ARG A 85 -1.95 21.96 -4.85
N GLY A 86 -3.25 22.19 -5.02
CA GLY A 86 -4.09 21.51 -6.01
C GLY A 86 -4.46 20.06 -5.63
N VAL A 87 -4.17 19.62 -4.40
CA VAL A 87 -4.55 18.30 -3.91
C VAL A 87 -5.54 18.47 -2.74
N PRO A 88 -6.72 17.83 -2.79
CA PRO A 88 -7.62 17.82 -1.65
C PRO A 88 -6.97 17.14 -0.44
N VAL A 89 -7.17 17.70 0.76
CA VAL A 89 -6.64 17.11 2.00
C VAL A 89 -7.19 15.70 2.23
N SER A 90 -8.42 15.42 1.78
CA SER A 90 -9.02 14.08 1.81
C SER A 90 -8.32 13.05 0.91
N VAL A 91 -7.40 13.48 0.05
CA VAL A 91 -6.61 12.60 -0.82
C VAL A 91 -5.22 12.47 -0.27
N ALA A 92 -4.49 13.58 -0.11
CA ALA A 92 -3.12 13.51 0.36
C ALA A 92 -2.67 14.80 1.05
N VAL A 93 -1.69 14.64 1.92
CA VAL A 93 -0.97 15.70 2.63
C VAL A 93 0.52 15.46 2.52
N ALA A 94 1.31 16.50 2.80
CA ALA A 94 2.75 16.37 2.89
C ALA A 94 3.21 16.65 4.32
N VAL A 95 4.29 16.02 4.72
CA VAL A 95 5.09 16.46 5.87
C VAL A 95 6.43 16.92 5.31
N VAL A 96 6.92 18.06 5.77
CA VAL A 96 8.14 18.70 5.24
C VAL A 96 9.32 18.61 6.22
N GLU A 97 9.05 18.35 7.50
CA GLU A 97 10.03 18.28 8.58
C GLU A 97 9.70 17.12 9.52
N GLY A 98 10.72 16.50 10.12
CA GLY A 98 10.59 15.33 11.00
C GLY A 98 10.44 14.04 10.21
N TRP A 99 9.26 13.84 9.61
CA TRP A 99 8.90 12.67 8.80
C TRP A 99 8.59 13.08 7.36
N PRO A 100 9.57 13.60 6.60
CA PRO A 100 9.30 14.22 5.32
C PRO A 100 8.77 13.21 4.30
N GLY A 101 7.68 13.55 3.62
CA GLY A 101 7.05 12.65 2.68
C GLY A 101 5.66 13.06 2.24
N ILE A 102 5.10 12.31 1.30
CA ILE A 102 3.69 12.41 0.92
C ILE A 102 2.93 11.26 1.56
N TYR A 103 1.82 11.62 2.20
CA TYR A 103 0.93 10.69 2.87
C TYR A 103 -0.45 10.76 2.20
N VAL A 104 -0.97 9.62 1.77
CA VAL A 104 -2.26 9.51 1.07
C VAL A 104 -3.28 8.86 2.00
N ALA A 105 -4.50 9.37 2.03
CA ALA A 105 -5.55 8.85 2.88
C ALA A 105 -5.84 7.38 2.55
N GLU A 106 -6.02 6.56 3.58
CA GLU A 106 -6.34 5.14 3.41
C GLU A 106 -7.67 4.97 2.65
N GLY A 107 -7.72 3.97 1.77
CA GLY A 107 -8.89 3.67 0.95
C GLY A 107 -9.04 4.56 -0.30
N VAL A 108 -8.14 5.54 -0.53
CA VAL A 108 -8.15 6.32 -1.77
C VAL A 108 -7.42 5.56 -2.88
N ALA A 109 -8.18 5.08 -3.87
CA ALA A 109 -7.62 4.38 -5.02
C ALA A 109 -6.66 5.27 -5.85
N PRO A 110 -5.57 4.71 -6.42
CA PRO A 110 -4.61 5.46 -7.25
C PRO A 110 -5.23 6.22 -8.43
N SER A 111 -6.32 5.72 -9.00
CA SER A 111 -7.08 6.39 -10.06
C SER A 111 -7.67 7.75 -9.63
N THR A 112 -7.93 7.91 -8.34
CA THR A 112 -8.49 9.13 -7.73
C THR A 112 -7.40 10.16 -7.41
N TRP A 113 -6.13 9.73 -7.43
CA TRP A 113 -5.02 10.63 -7.12
C TRP A 113 -4.84 11.64 -8.26
N PRO A 114 -4.49 12.90 -7.97
CA PRO A 114 -4.05 13.84 -9.01
C PRO A 114 -2.84 13.31 -9.79
N ASP A 115 -2.73 13.65 -11.08
CA ASP A 115 -1.68 13.12 -11.97
C ASP A 115 -0.25 13.30 -11.44
N ARG A 116 -0.03 14.34 -10.62
CA ARG A 116 1.27 14.58 -9.98
C ARG A 116 1.68 13.42 -9.06
N LEU A 117 0.75 12.74 -8.40
CA LEU A 117 1.04 11.68 -7.41
C LEU A 117 1.13 10.27 -8.02
N ARG A 118 0.78 10.08 -9.30
CA ARG A 118 0.71 8.74 -9.93
C ARG A 118 2.01 8.33 -10.66
N ARG A 119 3.16 8.91 -10.31
CA ARG A 119 4.40 8.74 -11.08
C ARG A 119 5.35 7.77 -10.42
#